data_AF-A0AAN1HY82-F1
#
_entry.id   AF-A0AAN1HY82-F1
#
_cell.length_a   1.000
_cell.length_b   1.000
_cell.length_c   1.000
_cell.angle_alpha   90.00
_cell.angle_beta   90.00
_cell.angle_gamma   90.00
#
_symmetry.space_group_name_H-M   'P 1'
#
loop_
_entity.id
_entity.type
_entity.pdbx_description
1 polymer ?
#
loop_
_entity_poly.entity_id
_entity_poly.type
_entity_poly.pdbx_seq_one_letter_code
_entity_poly.pdbx_strand_id
1 'polypeptide(L)'
;MGRTLSAHAEADLAVELAQWLRSLRRQAGLTYQQMAHKTQAGFAPATLWRAARGTAMPRWPVVEAFATACGGDLEQARRMWTAATEQRRSLRSAAAGNRGEPVLRPEFIHTPAQLLQSMRAMQIEAGGPSLRELEDRATSHGVTLLPPQAPSGRYSAASGCPRRCC
;
A
#
# COMPACT_ATOMS: atom_id res chain seq x y z
N MET A 1 -12.74 14.51 5.32
CA MET A 1 -11.76 13.42 5.33
C MET A 1 -12.45 12.12 4.89
N GLY A 2 -12.61 11.92 3.58
CA GLY A 2 -13.35 10.78 3.03
C GLY A 2 -12.47 9.53 2.95
N ARG A 3 -12.89 8.43 3.59
CA ARG A 3 -12.32 7.10 3.33
C ARG A 3 -12.69 6.71 1.91
N THR A 4 -11.70 6.33 1.09
CA THR A 4 -11.91 5.90 -0.30
C THR A 4 -12.77 4.63 -0.36
N LEU A 5 -13.53 4.42 -1.43
CA LEU A 5 -14.35 3.21 -1.63
C LEU A 5 -13.50 1.92 -1.55
N SER A 6 -12.27 1.98 -2.05
CA SER A 6 -11.29 0.88 -1.95
C SER A 6 -10.91 0.55 -0.50
N ALA A 7 -10.84 1.53 0.40
CA ALA A 7 -10.53 1.28 1.81
C ALA A 7 -11.66 0.58 2.56
N HIS A 8 -12.92 0.81 2.15
CA HIS A 8 -14.07 0.08 2.71
C HIS A 8 -14.08 -1.36 2.19
N ALA A 9 -13.85 -1.56 0.89
CA ALA A 9 -13.76 -2.89 0.31
C ALA A 9 -12.59 -3.72 0.91
N GLU A 10 -11.43 -3.10 1.18
CA GLU A 10 -10.34 -3.79 1.90
C GLU A 10 -10.73 -4.17 3.34
N ALA A 11 -11.52 -3.34 4.02
CA ALA A 11 -12.02 -3.63 5.36
C ALA A 11 -13.04 -4.78 5.33
N ASP A 12 -13.91 -4.84 4.32
CA ASP A 12 -14.92 -5.90 4.17
C ASP A 12 -14.27 -7.28 4.04
N LEU A 13 -13.17 -7.38 3.26
CA LEU A 13 -12.39 -8.63 3.14
C LEU A 13 -11.79 -9.09 4.47
N ALA A 14 -11.27 -8.15 5.24
CA ALA A 14 -10.72 -8.45 6.56
C ALA A 14 -11.83 -8.86 7.55
N VAL A 15 -13.03 -8.28 7.42
CA VAL A 15 -14.21 -8.63 8.23
C VAL A 15 -14.70 -10.04 7.90
N GLU A 16 -14.79 -10.42 6.63
CA GLU A 16 -15.22 -11.75 6.20
C GLU A 16 -14.30 -12.84 6.74
N LEU A 17 -12.98 -12.68 6.55
CA LEU A 17 -12.00 -13.61 7.11
C LEU A 17 -12.10 -13.69 8.64
N ALA A 18 -12.29 -12.55 9.31
CA ALA A 18 -12.45 -12.50 10.76
C ALA A 18 -13.77 -13.15 11.25
N GLN A 19 -14.85 -13.10 10.47
CA GLN A 19 -16.09 -13.82 10.77
C GLN A 19 -15.88 -15.33 10.67
N TRP A 20 -15.19 -15.79 9.63
CA TRP A 20 -14.84 -17.20 9.49
C TRP A 20 -13.98 -17.71 10.66
N LEU A 21 -12.93 -16.97 11.03
CA LEU A 21 -12.09 -17.30 12.20
C LEU A 21 -12.91 -17.34 13.50
N ARG A 22 -13.84 -16.41 13.70
CA ARG A 22 -14.72 -16.41 14.87
C ARG A 22 -15.66 -17.62 14.89
N SER A 23 -16.17 -18.03 13.74
CA SER A 23 -16.99 -19.25 13.63
C SER A 23 -16.18 -20.51 13.94
N LEU A 24 -14.96 -20.61 13.43
CA LEU A 24 -14.05 -21.71 13.75
C LEU A 24 -13.74 -21.79 15.25
N ARG A 25 -13.47 -20.65 15.90
CA ARG A 25 -13.25 -20.60 17.35
C ARG A 25 -14.49 -21.03 18.13
N ARG A 26 -15.69 -20.61 17.71
CA ARG A 26 -16.95 -21.01 18.36
C ARG A 26 -17.20 -22.51 18.27
N GLN A 27 -16.90 -23.13 17.13
CA GLN A 27 -17.00 -24.57 16.94
C GLN A 27 -16.01 -25.33 17.82
N ALA A 28 -14.79 -24.83 17.96
CA ALA A 28 -13.76 -25.43 18.81
C ALA A 28 -13.98 -25.20 20.32
N GLY A 29 -14.83 -24.24 20.71
CA GLY A 29 -15.11 -23.92 22.11
C GLY A 29 -13.94 -23.31 22.89
N LEU A 30 -12.93 -22.75 22.20
CA LEU A 30 -11.69 -22.28 22.83
C LEU A 30 -11.70 -20.78 23.15
N THR A 31 -11.03 -20.41 24.25
CA THR A 31 -10.68 -19.01 24.55
C THR A 31 -9.39 -18.62 23.84
N TYR A 32 -9.15 -17.30 23.67
CA TYR A 32 -7.90 -16.82 23.06
C TYR A 32 -6.66 -17.20 23.86
N GLN A 33 -6.76 -17.33 25.19
CA GLN A 33 -5.67 -17.80 26.04
C GLN A 33 -5.38 -19.29 25.81
N GLN A 34 -6.41 -20.13 25.74
CA GLN A 34 -6.26 -21.55 25.45
C GLN A 34 -5.67 -21.76 24.04
N MET A 35 -6.10 -20.97 23.06
CA MET A 35 -5.51 -21.00 21.73
C MET A 35 -4.03 -20.64 21.75
N ALA A 36 -3.65 -19.55 22.40
CA ALA A 36 -2.24 -19.14 22.51
C ALA A 36 -1.37 -20.23 23.15
N HIS A 37 -1.90 -20.98 24.13
CA HIS A 37 -1.21 -22.10 24.75
C HIS A 37 -1.14 -23.35 23.85
N LYS A 38 -2.16 -23.60 23.02
CA LYS A 38 -2.18 -24.73 22.08
C LYS A 38 -1.32 -24.49 20.84
N THR A 39 -1.10 -23.24 20.45
CA THR A 39 -0.28 -22.91 19.29
C THR A 39 1.21 -23.00 19.61
N GLN A 40 1.95 -23.80 18.84
CA GLN A 40 3.42 -23.87 18.94
C GLN A 40 4.13 -22.59 18.44
N ALA A 41 3.41 -21.70 17.76
CA ALA A 41 3.96 -20.47 17.18
C ALA A 41 4.17 -19.31 18.18
N GLY A 42 3.76 -19.45 19.44
CA GLY A 42 4.05 -18.46 20.50
C GLY A 42 3.33 -17.11 20.34
N PHE A 43 2.18 -17.05 19.66
CA PHE A 43 1.44 -15.80 19.50
C PHE A 43 0.70 -15.39 20.78
N ALA A 44 0.81 -14.12 21.15
CA ALA A 44 0.06 -13.56 22.28
C ALA A 44 -1.47 -13.60 22.03
N PRO A 45 -2.30 -13.80 23.06
CA PRO A 45 -3.77 -13.77 22.95
C PRO A 45 -4.31 -12.49 22.31
N ALA A 46 -3.66 -11.35 22.56
CA ALA A 46 -4.03 -10.06 21.97
C ALA A 46 -3.88 -10.02 20.45
N THR A 47 -2.90 -10.74 19.88
CA THR A 47 -2.69 -10.85 18.43
C THR A 47 -3.82 -11.65 17.78
N LEU A 48 -4.22 -12.76 18.41
CA LEU A 48 -5.34 -13.60 17.95
C LEU A 48 -6.67 -12.83 18.02
N TRP A 49 -6.89 -12.07 19.11
CA TRP A 49 -8.05 -11.21 19.23
C TRP A 49 -8.09 -10.12 18.16
N ARG A 50 -6.94 -9.49 17.86
CA ARG A 50 -6.84 -8.47 16.81
C ARG A 50 -7.17 -9.05 15.43
N ALA A 51 -6.68 -10.25 15.13
CA ALA A 51 -7.02 -10.96 13.90
C ALA A 51 -8.53 -11.23 13.79
N ALA A 52 -9.19 -11.58 14.91
CA ALA A 52 -10.62 -11.84 14.96
C ALA A 52 -11.51 -10.58 14.92
N ARG A 53 -10.95 -9.36 15.05
CA ARG A 53 -11.70 -8.10 14.90
C ARG A 53 -11.96 -7.71 13.45
N GLY A 54 -11.13 -8.17 12.51
CA GLY A 54 -11.25 -7.80 11.10
C GLY A 54 -10.90 -6.34 10.78
N THR A 55 -10.17 -5.63 11.67
CA THR A 55 -9.74 -4.24 11.42
C THR A 55 -8.60 -4.15 10.41
N ALA A 56 -7.83 -5.23 10.25
CA ALA A 56 -6.70 -5.31 9.34
C ALA A 56 -6.50 -6.75 8.89
N MET A 57 -5.97 -6.93 7.68
CA MET A 57 -5.67 -8.25 7.14
C MET A 57 -4.57 -8.95 7.98
N PRO A 58 -4.83 -10.11 8.58
CA PRO A 58 -3.82 -10.87 9.30
C PRO A 58 -2.79 -11.50 8.33
N ARG A 59 -1.58 -11.74 8.82
CA ARG A 59 -0.55 -12.49 8.08
C ARG A 59 -0.85 -13.99 8.13
N TRP A 60 -0.39 -14.73 7.12
CA TRP A 60 -0.57 -16.19 7.04
C TRP A 60 -0.23 -16.94 8.35
N PRO A 61 0.92 -16.70 9.01
CA PRO A 61 1.26 -17.45 10.23
C PRO A 61 0.24 -17.29 11.37
N VAL A 62 -0.46 -16.15 11.43
CA VAL A 62 -1.50 -15.92 12.44
C VAL A 62 -2.76 -16.70 12.10
N VAL A 63 -3.13 -16.79 10.82
CA VAL A 63 -4.29 -17.55 10.35
C VAL A 63 -4.05 -19.05 10.50
N GLU A 64 -2.85 -19.51 10.14
CA GLU A 64 -2.40 -20.90 10.33
C GLU A 64 -2.45 -21.29 11.80
N ALA A 65 -1.82 -20.51 12.68
CA ALA A 65 -1.87 -20.77 14.12
C ALA A 65 -3.31 -20.80 14.66
N PHE A 66 -4.18 -19.92 14.16
CA PHE A 66 -5.60 -19.91 14.54
C PHE A 66 -6.30 -21.21 14.12
N ALA A 67 -6.12 -21.64 12.87
CA ALA A 67 -6.71 -22.86 12.34
C ALA A 67 -6.18 -24.11 13.05
N THR A 68 -4.86 -24.20 13.26
CA THR A 68 -4.23 -25.30 14.00
C THR A 68 -4.74 -25.37 15.44
N ALA A 69 -4.86 -24.23 16.15
CA ALA A 69 -5.36 -24.20 17.53
C ALA A 69 -6.80 -24.74 17.65
N CYS A 70 -7.63 -24.40 16.67
CA CYS A 70 -9.04 -24.79 16.62
C CYS A 70 -9.27 -26.16 15.96
N GLY A 71 -8.22 -26.82 15.44
CA GLY A 71 -8.36 -28.09 14.72
C GLY A 71 -9.12 -27.97 13.40
N GLY A 72 -9.08 -26.79 12.77
CA GLY A 72 -9.73 -26.53 11.49
C GLY A 72 -8.91 -27.01 10.29
N ASP A 73 -9.57 -27.06 9.13
CA ASP A 73 -8.92 -27.37 7.85
C ASP A 73 -7.96 -26.24 7.43
N LEU A 74 -6.66 -26.54 7.41
CA LEU A 74 -5.59 -25.63 7.00
C LEU A 74 -5.66 -25.27 5.51
N GLU A 75 -6.09 -26.19 4.65
CA GLU A 75 -6.23 -25.96 3.22
C GLU A 75 -7.40 -25.01 2.96
N GLN A 76 -8.52 -25.18 3.67
CA GLN A 76 -9.63 -24.23 3.65
C GLN A 76 -9.17 -22.84 4.10
N ALA A 77 -8.42 -22.77 5.21
CA ALA A 77 -7.87 -21.52 5.74
C ALA A 77 -6.97 -20.82 4.72
N ARG A 78 -6.11 -21.59 4.04
CA ARG A 78 -5.19 -21.09 3.03
C ARG A 78 -5.91 -20.57 1.80
N ARG A 79 -6.91 -21.30 1.30
CA ARG A 79 -7.73 -20.85 0.16
C ARG A 79 -8.40 -19.52 0.46
N MET A 80 -9.05 -19.40 1.62
CA MET A 80 -9.73 -18.16 2.03
C MET A 80 -8.76 -17.00 2.21
N TRP A 81 -7.62 -17.23 2.86
CA TRP A 81 -6.61 -16.18 3.07
C TRP A 81 -5.98 -15.71 1.75
N THR A 82 -5.68 -16.64 0.84
CA THR A 82 -5.12 -16.33 -0.47
C THR A 82 -6.12 -15.51 -1.29
N ALA A 83 -7.37 -15.96 -1.40
CA ALA A 83 -8.42 -15.24 -2.13
C ALA A 83 -8.61 -13.81 -1.60
N ALA A 84 -8.70 -13.64 -0.28
CA ALA A 84 -8.83 -12.32 0.34
C ALA A 84 -7.59 -11.44 0.12
N THR A 85 -6.39 -12.04 0.11
CA THR A 85 -5.13 -11.32 -0.13
C THR A 85 -4.98 -10.90 -1.58
N GLU A 86 -5.37 -11.75 -2.53
CA GLU A 86 -5.40 -11.45 -3.95
C GLU A 86 -6.41 -10.35 -4.26
N GLN A 87 -7.61 -10.43 -3.69
CA GLN A 87 -8.63 -9.40 -3.86
C GLN A 87 -8.22 -8.06 -3.25
N ARG A 88 -7.54 -8.07 -2.10
CA ARG A 88 -6.92 -6.86 -1.54
C ARG A 88 -5.85 -6.31 -2.47
N ARG A 89 -5.00 -7.17 -3.05
CA ARG A 89 -3.97 -6.74 -4.01
C ARG A 89 -4.61 -6.14 -5.26
N SER A 90 -5.67 -6.75 -5.78
CA SER A 90 -6.38 -6.25 -6.96
C SER A 90 -7.05 -4.90 -6.68
N LEU A 91 -7.75 -4.74 -5.56
CA LEU A 91 -8.33 -3.46 -5.13
C LEU A 91 -7.27 -2.36 -4.98
N ARG A 92 -6.12 -2.69 -4.39
CA ARG A 92 -5.00 -1.75 -4.25
C ARG A 92 -4.39 -1.39 -5.59
N SER A 93 -4.26 -2.36 -6.49
CA SER A 93 -3.78 -2.15 -7.86
C SER A 93 -4.78 -1.36 -8.71
N ALA A 94 -6.09 -1.53 -8.51
CA ALA A 94 -7.12 -0.75 -9.17
C ALA A 94 -7.15 0.68 -8.63
N ALA A 95 -7.00 0.87 -7.32
CA ALA A 95 -6.85 2.20 -6.72
C ALA A 95 -5.55 2.90 -7.18
N ALA A 96 -4.48 2.14 -7.43
CA ALA A 96 -3.23 2.66 -8.01
C ALA A 96 -3.33 2.88 -9.52
N GLY A 97 -4.05 2.03 -10.25
CA GLY A 97 -4.30 2.12 -11.68
C GLY A 97 -5.28 3.25 -12.03
N ASN A 98 -6.16 3.60 -11.09
CA ASN A 98 -6.99 4.82 -11.17
C ASN A 98 -6.23 6.09 -10.73
N ARG A 99 -4.94 5.99 -10.38
CA ARG A 99 -4.01 7.12 -10.45
C ARG A 99 -3.39 7.26 -11.84
N GLY A 100 -3.74 6.41 -12.80
CA GLY A 100 -3.51 6.64 -14.21
C GLY A 100 -4.61 7.55 -14.76
N GLU A 101 -4.68 8.79 -14.27
CA GLU A 101 -5.42 9.83 -14.98
C GLU A 101 -4.84 9.93 -16.41
N PRO A 102 -5.68 10.11 -17.44
CA PRO A 102 -5.23 10.05 -18.84
C PRO A 102 -4.03 10.97 -19.02
N VAL A 103 -3.01 10.49 -19.75
CA VAL A 103 -1.89 11.33 -20.18
C VAL A 103 -2.49 12.48 -20.98
N LEU A 104 -2.56 13.65 -20.34
CA LEU A 104 -3.08 14.83 -20.98
C LEU A 104 -2.03 15.28 -21.99
N ARG A 105 -2.46 15.55 -23.23
CA ARG A 105 -1.58 16.23 -24.16
C ARG A 105 -1.19 17.59 -23.57
N PRO A 106 0.01 18.12 -23.84
CA PRO A 106 0.50 19.35 -23.23
C PRO A 106 -0.49 20.52 -23.29
N GLU A 107 -1.28 20.60 -24.36
CA GLU A 107 -2.33 21.61 -24.57
C GLU A 107 -3.51 21.56 -23.56
N PHE A 108 -3.73 20.42 -22.91
CA PHE A 108 -4.82 20.21 -21.93
C PHE A 108 -4.35 20.25 -20.47
N ILE A 109 -3.09 20.61 -20.23
CA ILE A 109 -2.53 20.71 -18.88
C ILE A 109 -2.73 22.14 -18.38
N HIS A 110 -3.63 22.30 -17.42
CA HIS A 110 -3.99 23.62 -16.88
C HIS A 110 -3.60 23.78 -15.40
N THR A 111 -3.06 22.73 -14.77
CA THR A 111 -2.63 22.79 -13.37
C THR A 111 -1.26 22.14 -13.17
N PRO A 112 -0.48 22.59 -12.17
CA PRO A 112 0.80 21.95 -11.82
C PRO A 112 0.64 20.47 -11.44
N ALA A 113 -0.48 20.10 -10.82
CA ALA A 113 -0.78 18.72 -10.47
C ALA A 113 -0.95 17.84 -11.72
N GLN A 114 -1.68 18.33 -12.73
CA GLN A 114 -1.85 17.65 -14.03
C GLN A 114 -0.53 17.49 -14.78
N LEU A 115 0.35 18.50 -14.73
CA LEU A 115 1.67 18.43 -15.35
C LEU A 115 2.51 17.33 -14.70
N LEU A 116 2.65 17.38 -13.37
CA LEU A 116 3.44 16.41 -12.61
C LEU A 116 2.91 14.97 -12.82
N GLN A 117 1.59 14.82 -12.91
CA GLN A 117 0.95 13.55 -13.18
C GLN A 117 1.28 13.02 -14.60
N SER A 118 1.16 13.87 -15.61
CA SER A 118 1.47 13.51 -17.00
C SER A 118 2.95 13.15 -17.17
N MET A 119 3.85 13.89 -16.52
CA MET A 119 5.28 13.60 -16.51
C MET A 119 5.61 12.25 -15.84
N ARG A 120 4.96 11.92 -14.72
CA ARG A 120 5.12 10.62 -14.05
C ARG A 120 4.65 9.47 -14.93
N ALA A 121 3.52 9.63 -15.62
CA ALA A 121 3.01 8.63 -16.54
C ALA A 121 4.00 8.37 -17.69
N MET A 122 4.54 9.43 -18.31
CA MET A 122 5.58 9.32 -19.34
C MET A 122 6.86 8.63 -18.81
N GLN A 123 7.27 8.94 -17.57
CA GLN A 123 8.46 8.31 -16.97
C GLN A 123 8.27 6.81 -16.73
N ILE A 124 7.08 6.38 -16.29
CA ILE A 124 6.74 4.96 -16.07
C ILE A 124 6.70 4.22 -17.41
N GLU A 125 6.09 4.80 -18.44
CA GLU A 125 6.03 4.21 -19.78
C GLU A 125 7.42 4.05 -20.41
N ALA A 126 8.31 5.01 -20.16
CA ALA A 126 9.72 4.95 -20.56
C ALA A 126 10.56 3.93 -19.76
N GLY A 127 9.96 3.17 -18.84
CA GLY A 127 10.64 2.15 -18.04
C GLY A 127 11.33 2.68 -16.78
N GLY A 128 11.08 3.93 -16.38
CA GLY A 128 11.68 4.53 -15.19
C GLY A 128 13.22 4.64 -15.25
N PRO A 129 13.80 5.24 -16.31
CA PRO A 129 15.24 5.33 -16.46
C PRO A 129 15.88 6.06 -15.28
N SER A 130 17.01 5.54 -14.83
CA SER A 130 17.84 6.12 -13.79
C SER A 130 18.42 7.47 -14.23
N LEU A 131 18.83 8.30 -13.26
CA LEU A 131 19.45 9.59 -13.54
C LEU A 131 20.65 9.47 -14.49
N ARG A 132 21.48 8.43 -14.29
CA ARG A 132 22.66 8.18 -15.11
C ARG A 132 22.30 7.87 -16.57
N GLU A 133 21.22 7.12 -16.81
CA GLU A 133 20.72 6.86 -18.15
C GLU A 133 20.13 8.10 -18.81
N LEU A 134 19.48 8.98 -18.02
CA LEU A 134 18.98 10.25 -18.51
C LEU A 134 20.12 11.23 -18.87
N GLU A 135 21.17 11.28 -18.08
CA GLU A 135 22.38 12.10 -18.34
C GLU A 135 23.11 11.63 -19.59
N ASP A 136 23.26 10.32 -19.78
CA ASP A 136 23.85 9.72 -20.98
C ASP A 136 23.03 10.06 -22.24
N ARG A 137 21.71 9.88 -22.18
CA ARG A 137 20.79 10.24 -23.27
C ARG A 137 20.84 11.75 -23.58
N ALA A 138 20.83 12.61 -22.57
CA ALA A 138 20.88 14.06 -22.75
C ALA A 138 22.19 14.50 -23.41
N THR A 139 23.31 13.92 -22.98
CA THR A 139 24.64 14.15 -23.58
C THR A 139 24.67 13.71 -25.04
N SER A 140 24.10 12.55 -25.36
CA SER A 140 24.02 12.03 -26.73
C SER A 140 23.16 12.90 -27.67
N HIS A 141 22.21 13.67 -27.12
CA HIS A 141 21.33 14.57 -27.87
C HIS A 141 21.75 16.06 -27.78
N GLY A 142 22.92 16.37 -27.21
CA GLY A 142 23.46 17.73 -27.16
C GLY A 142 22.76 18.65 -26.13
N VAL A 143 22.01 18.09 -25.18
CA VAL A 143 21.37 18.84 -24.08
C VAL A 143 22.26 18.69 -22.85
N THR A 144 23.06 19.70 -22.53
CA THR A 144 24.23 19.48 -21.66
C THR A 144 23.95 19.50 -20.16
N LEU A 145 22.78 19.89 -19.64
CA LEU A 145 22.58 19.97 -18.19
C LEU A 145 21.11 19.70 -17.78
N LEU A 146 20.82 18.52 -17.25
CA LEU A 146 19.75 18.40 -16.25
C LEU A 146 20.22 19.19 -15.02
N PRO A 147 19.39 20.03 -14.40
CA PRO A 147 19.80 20.78 -13.23
C PRO A 147 20.25 19.80 -12.14
N PRO A 148 21.46 19.97 -11.56
CA PRO A 148 21.89 19.15 -10.44
C PRO A 148 20.87 19.34 -9.31
N GLN A 149 20.49 18.23 -8.66
CA GLN A 149 19.57 18.23 -7.53
C GLN A 149 19.81 19.46 -6.63
N ALA A 150 18.74 20.21 -6.33
CA ALA A 150 18.78 21.08 -5.17
C ALA A 150 19.20 20.21 -3.99
N PRO A 151 20.33 20.49 -3.32
CA PRO A 151 20.70 19.72 -2.15
C PRO A 151 19.53 19.80 -1.18
N SER A 152 19.25 18.68 -0.51
CA SER A 152 18.23 18.49 0.53
C SER A 152 18.45 19.37 1.79
N GLY A 153 19.07 20.55 1.62
CA GLY A 153 19.23 21.58 2.61
C GLY A 153 17.94 22.39 2.74
N ARG A 154 17.38 22.32 3.95
CA ARG A 154 16.44 23.27 4.57
C ARG A 154 16.29 24.56 3.76
N TYR A 155 15.07 24.83 3.27
CA TYR A 155 14.64 26.20 3.00
C TYR A 155 14.72 26.97 4.31
N SER A 156 15.89 27.55 4.60
CA SER A 156 16.01 28.59 5.61
C SER A 156 15.47 29.85 4.97
N ALA A 157 14.32 30.30 5.47
CA ALA A 157 13.74 31.58 5.10
C ALA A 157 14.76 32.70 5.35
N ALA A 158 15.45 33.13 4.29
CA ALA A 158 16.18 34.40 4.30
C ALA A 158 15.24 35.46 3.75
N SER A 159 14.41 35.99 4.65
CA SER A 159 13.86 37.32 4.56
C SER A 159 15.00 38.31 4.24
N GLY A 160 14.95 38.93 3.07
CA GLY A 160 15.94 39.88 2.62
C GLY A 160 15.53 40.55 1.32
N CYS A 161 14.47 41.35 1.37
CA CYS A 161 14.14 42.31 0.32
C CYS A 161 15.05 43.53 0.50
N PRO A 162 16.03 43.81 -0.39
CA PRO A 162 16.71 45.09 -0.36
C PRO A 162 15.84 46.08 -1.12
N ARG A 163 14.98 46.77 -0.37
CA ARG A 163 14.61 48.14 -0.72
C ARG A 163 15.90 48.94 -0.84
N ARG A 164 16.15 49.56 -2.01
CA ARG A 164 16.35 51.02 -2.12
C ARG A 164 16.76 51.47 -3.53
N CYS A 165 16.03 52.49 -3.98
CA CYS A 165 16.52 53.70 -4.65
C CYS A 165 17.11 53.55 -6.06
N CYS A 166 16.38 53.99 -7.08
CA CYS A 166 16.31 55.40 -7.50
C CYS A 166 14.89 55.75 -7.94
#